data_AF-A0A7X4KBI1-F1
#
_entry.id   AF-A0A7X4KBI1-F1
#
_cell.length_a   1.000
_cell.length_b   1.000
_cell.length_c   1.000
_cell.angle_alpha   90.00
_cell.angle_beta   90.00
_cell.angle_gamma   90.00
#
_symmetry.space_group_name_H-M   'P 1'
#
loop_
_entity.id
_entity.type
_entity.pdbx_description
1 polymer ?
#
loop_
_entity_poly.entity_id
_entity_poly.type
_entity_poly.pdbx_seq_one_letter_code
_entity_poly.pdbx_strand_id
1 'polypeptide(L)'
;MMELSEYFEEFARRLNLDTGAGFPANVAAEIAAAHSIGLELDQLQKFLARRTEITSVAVALKGNTLSVEKIERILSARRNGAIYPKEVLAAAFTEDEIHEKSML
;
A
#
# COMPACT_ATOMS: atom_id res chain seq x y z
N MET A 1 11.44 23.94 -3.45
CA MET A 1 10.66 22.73 -3.76
C MET A 1 11.36 22.07 -4.93
N MET A 2 11.68 20.78 -4.83
CA MET A 2 12.35 20.02 -5.88
C MET A 2 11.48 19.97 -7.14
N GLU A 3 12.05 19.89 -8.35
CA GLU A 3 11.25 19.69 -9.57
C GLU A 3 10.65 18.28 -9.59
N LEU A 4 9.54 18.08 -10.34
CA LEU A 4 8.85 16.78 -10.35
C LEU A 4 9.78 15.64 -10.83
N SER A 5 10.62 15.90 -11.85
CA SER A 5 11.57 14.92 -12.37
C SER A 5 12.61 14.52 -11.32
N GLU A 6 13.19 15.49 -10.63
CA GLU A 6 14.17 15.27 -9.56
C GLU A 6 13.53 14.50 -8.39
N TYR A 7 12.30 14.85 -8.02
CA TYR A 7 11.53 14.17 -6.96
C TYR A 7 11.28 12.70 -7.30
N PHE A 8 10.95 12.43 -8.55
CA PHE A 8 10.71 11.08 -9.06
C PHE A 8 11.99 10.24 -9.07
N GLU A 9 13.09 10.80 -9.56
CA GLU A 9 14.40 10.13 -9.61
C GLU A 9 14.96 9.86 -8.21
N GLU A 10 14.86 10.83 -7.30
CA GLU A 10 15.27 10.66 -5.91
C GLU A 10 14.43 9.57 -5.22
N PHE A 11 13.12 9.56 -5.45
CA PHE A 11 12.26 8.51 -4.92
C PHE A 11 12.62 7.12 -5.47
N ALA A 12 12.88 7.00 -6.78
CA ALA A 12 13.34 5.75 -7.39
C ALA A 12 14.66 5.27 -6.79
N ARG A 13 15.64 6.18 -6.62
CA ARG A 13 16.94 5.88 -5.98
C ARG A 13 16.78 5.37 -4.56
N ARG A 14 15.89 5.97 -3.75
CA ARG A 14 15.59 5.50 -2.37
C ARG A 14 15.00 4.10 -2.32
N LEU A 15 14.24 3.73 -3.34
CA LEU A 15 13.67 2.38 -3.47
C LEU A 15 14.63 1.38 -4.12
N ASN A 16 15.89 1.77 -4.41
CA ASN A 16 16.86 0.99 -5.19
C ASN A 16 16.29 0.49 -6.51
N LEU A 17 15.41 1.27 -7.14
CA LEU A 17 14.88 0.98 -8.46
C LEU A 17 15.83 1.56 -9.51
N ASP A 18 15.95 0.85 -10.64
CA ASP A 18 16.59 1.42 -11.82
C ASP A 18 15.76 2.63 -12.27
N THR A 19 16.41 3.81 -12.30
CA THR A 19 15.79 5.09 -12.67
C THR A 19 15.18 5.08 -14.08
N GLY A 20 15.55 4.10 -14.92
CA GLY A 20 14.96 3.90 -16.25
C GLY A 20 13.68 3.06 -16.29
N ALA A 21 13.31 2.34 -15.23
CA ALA A 21 12.22 1.35 -15.26
C ALA A 21 10.81 1.96 -15.16
N GLY A 22 10.70 3.22 -14.73
CA GLY A 22 9.41 3.87 -14.48
C GLY A 22 8.62 3.24 -13.32
N PHE A 23 7.47 3.83 -12.97
CA PHE A 23 6.56 3.29 -11.96
C PHE A 23 5.23 2.88 -12.61
N PRO A 24 4.49 1.92 -12.02
CA PRO A 24 3.11 1.68 -12.39
C PRO A 24 2.28 2.98 -12.38
N ALA A 25 1.35 3.13 -13.31
CA ALA A 25 0.63 4.40 -13.54
C ALA A 25 -0.05 4.96 -12.28
N ASN A 26 -0.64 4.11 -11.44
CA ASN A 26 -1.23 4.51 -10.17
C ASN A 26 -0.19 5.04 -9.18
N VAL A 27 0.97 4.38 -9.09
CA VAL A 27 2.09 4.82 -8.23
C VAL A 27 2.67 6.13 -8.74
N ALA A 28 2.86 6.27 -10.05
CA ALA A 28 3.32 7.52 -10.66
C ALA A 28 2.36 8.70 -10.39
N ALA A 29 1.04 8.47 -10.47
CA ALA A 29 0.04 9.47 -10.15
C ALA A 29 0.09 9.91 -8.68
N GLU A 30 0.31 8.98 -7.75
CA GLU A 30 0.47 9.29 -6.32
C GLU A 30 1.76 10.05 -6.04
N ILE A 31 2.87 9.72 -6.71
CA ILE A 31 4.14 10.47 -6.61
C ILE A 31 3.93 11.91 -7.09
N ALA A 32 3.26 12.10 -8.23
CA ALA A 32 2.98 13.44 -8.76
C ALA A 32 2.03 14.25 -7.87
N ALA A 33 1.00 13.61 -7.30
CA ALA A 33 0.09 14.26 -6.35
C ALA A 33 0.80 14.62 -5.03
N ALA A 34 1.69 13.76 -4.54
CA ALA A 34 2.52 14.03 -3.37
C ALA A 34 3.44 15.24 -3.60
N HIS A 35 4.07 15.30 -4.77
CA HIS A 35 4.91 16.44 -5.18
C HIS A 35 4.11 17.75 -5.22
N SER A 36 2.91 17.75 -5.82
CA SER A 36 2.11 18.97 -5.99
C SER A 36 1.63 19.59 -4.67
N ILE A 37 1.53 18.80 -3.60
CA ILE A 37 1.19 19.27 -2.26
C ILE A 37 2.42 19.45 -1.36
N GLY A 38 3.63 19.25 -1.88
CA GLY A 38 4.88 19.39 -1.13
C GLY A 38 5.10 18.32 -0.06
N LEU A 39 4.65 17.09 -0.30
CA LEU A 39 4.89 15.96 0.61
C LEU A 39 6.37 15.55 0.58
N GLU A 40 6.97 15.27 1.73
CA GLU A 40 8.36 14.81 1.82
C GLU A 40 8.49 13.35 1.36
N LEU A 41 9.65 12.98 0.80
CA LEU A 41 9.91 11.64 0.27
C LEU A 41 9.73 10.52 1.32
N ASP A 42 10.09 10.77 2.58
CA ASP A 42 9.87 9.83 3.68
C ASP A 42 8.38 9.63 3.99
N GLN A 43 7.59 10.70 3.88
CA GLN A 43 6.15 10.64 4.09
C GLN A 43 5.48 9.88 2.94
N LEU A 44 5.90 10.14 1.69
CA LEU A 44 5.46 9.39 0.52
C LEU A 44 5.81 7.90 0.65
N GLN A 45 7.04 7.56 1.05
CA GLN A 45 7.45 6.16 1.24
C GLN A 45 6.57 5.45 2.27
N LYS A 46 6.33 6.09 3.42
CA LYS A 46 5.43 5.55 4.47
C LYS A 46 4.00 5.41 3.96
N PHE A 47 3.50 6.39 3.21
CA PHE A 47 2.17 6.34 2.60
C PHE A 47 2.02 5.16 1.64
N LEU A 48 2.92 5.01 0.68
CA LEU A 48 2.86 3.91 -0.31
C LEU A 48 3.04 2.54 0.35
N ALA A 49 3.92 2.43 1.35
CA ALA A 49 4.08 1.22 2.14
C ALA A 49 2.76 0.86 2.84
N ARG A 50 2.13 1.83 3.53
CA ARG A 50 0.86 1.59 4.24
C ARG A 50 -0.30 1.27 3.30
N ARG A 51 -0.36 1.92 2.13
CA ARG A 51 -1.33 1.57 1.09
C ARG A 51 -1.14 0.13 0.64
N THR A 52 0.09 -0.28 0.34
CA THR A 52 0.43 -1.64 -0.11
C THR A 52 0.05 -2.68 0.94
N GLU A 53 0.33 -2.40 2.22
CA GLU A 53 -0.05 -3.25 3.34
C GLU A 53 -1.56 -3.49 3.45
N ILE A 54 -2.38 -2.48 3.13
CA ILE A 54 -3.85 -2.58 3.12
C ILE A 54 -4.32 -3.29 1.85
N THR A 55 -3.83 -2.87 0.68
CA THR A 55 -4.23 -3.43 -0.62
C THR A 55 -3.92 -4.93 -0.72
N SER A 56 -2.76 -5.37 -0.22
CA SER A 56 -2.36 -6.78 -0.22
C SER A 56 -3.32 -7.70 0.55
N VAL A 57 -4.05 -7.17 1.52
CA VAL A 57 -5.10 -7.90 2.25
C VAL A 57 -6.45 -7.72 1.57
N ALA A 58 -6.77 -6.48 1.17
CA ALA A 58 -8.05 -6.12 0.56
C ALA A 58 -8.41 -6.96 -0.67
N VAL A 59 -7.42 -7.30 -1.52
CA VAL A 59 -7.65 -8.11 -2.73
C VAL A 59 -8.16 -9.53 -2.45
N ALA A 60 -7.95 -10.04 -1.24
CA ALA A 60 -8.40 -11.36 -0.81
C ALA A 60 -9.79 -11.33 -0.14
N LEU A 61 -10.36 -10.16 0.11
CA LEU A 61 -11.68 -10.04 0.76
C LEU A 61 -12.80 -10.10 -0.27
N LYS A 62 -13.87 -10.82 0.08
CA LYS A 62 -15.12 -10.84 -0.69
C LYS A 62 -15.78 -9.46 -0.68
N GLY A 63 -16.34 -9.13 -1.84
CA GLY A 63 -17.03 -7.88 -2.11
C GLY A 63 -16.09 -6.80 -2.63
N ASN A 64 -16.60 -5.98 -3.56
CA ASN A 64 -15.79 -4.97 -4.26
C ASN A 64 -15.62 -3.66 -3.44
N THR A 65 -15.77 -3.71 -2.11
CA THR A 65 -15.76 -2.52 -1.27
C THR A 65 -15.09 -2.77 0.08
N LEU A 66 -14.15 -1.89 0.43
CA LEU A 66 -13.49 -1.86 1.73
C LEU A 66 -14.20 -0.81 2.60
N SER A 67 -14.85 -1.23 3.68
CA SER A 67 -15.38 -0.31 4.67
C SER A 67 -14.26 0.15 5.62
N VAL A 68 -14.48 1.28 6.31
CA VAL A 68 -13.58 1.77 7.37
C VAL A 68 -13.37 0.70 8.45
N GLU A 69 -14.41 -0.04 8.81
CA GLU A 69 -14.33 -1.15 9.76
C GLU A 69 -13.35 -2.24 9.31
N LYS A 70 -13.43 -2.68 8.04
CA LYS A 70 -12.48 -3.66 7.49
C LYS A 70 -11.05 -3.13 7.51
N ILE A 71 -10.85 -1.85 7.23
CA ILE A 71 -9.53 -1.20 7.32
C ILE A 71 -9.02 -1.24 8.77
N GLU A 72 -9.82 -0.85 9.75
CA GLU A 72 -9.42 -0.88 11.17
C GLU A 72 -9.06 -2.29 11.65
N ARG A 73 -9.76 -3.32 11.17
CA ARG A 73 -9.43 -4.72 11.45
C ARG A 73 -8.06 -5.10 10.90
N ILE A 74 -7.73 -4.72 9.66
CA ILE A 74 -6.40 -4.90 9.05
C ILE A 74 -5.32 -4.20 9.89
N LEU A 75 -5.55 -2.93 10.24
CA LEU A 75 -4.60 -2.13 11.00
C LEU A 75 -4.38 -2.71 12.40
N SER A 76 -5.45 -3.19 13.05
CA SER A 76 -5.40 -3.83 14.36
C SER A 76 -4.56 -5.12 14.35
N ALA A 77 -4.80 -6.02 13.39
CA ALA A 77 -4.01 -7.24 13.26
C ALA A 77 -2.51 -6.95 13.06
N ARG A 78 -2.16 -5.93 12.26
CA ARG A 78 -0.76 -5.50 12.11
C ARG A 78 -0.17 -4.92 13.40
N ARG A 79 -0.92 -4.10 14.13
CA ARG A 79 -0.51 -3.60 15.46
C ARG A 79 -0.24 -4.74 16.45
N ASN A 80 -0.92 -5.87 16.29
CA ASN A 80 -0.77 -7.07 17.10
C ASN A 80 0.30 -8.05 16.56
N GLY A 81 1.11 -7.63 15.59
CA GLY A 81 2.28 -8.38 15.14
C GLY A 81 2.09 -9.24 13.89
N ALA A 82 0.93 -9.21 13.24
CA ALA A 82 0.76 -9.87 11.94
C ALA A 82 1.57 -9.13 10.85
N ILE A 83 2.52 -9.81 10.22
CA ILE A 83 3.44 -9.23 9.25
C ILE A 83 2.94 -9.53 7.83
N TYR A 84 2.61 -10.79 7.56
CA TYR A 84 2.23 -11.26 6.24
C TYR A 84 0.72 -11.13 5.99
N PRO A 85 0.28 -10.90 4.73
CA PRO A 85 -1.14 -10.77 4.41
C PRO A 85 -2.00 -11.94 4.90
N LYS A 86 -1.51 -13.19 4.82
CA LYS A 86 -2.21 -14.38 5.34
C LYS A 86 -2.45 -14.34 6.85
N GLU A 87 -1.50 -13.82 7.61
CA GLU A 87 -1.60 -13.71 9.07
C GLU A 87 -2.63 -12.63 9.43
N VAL A 88 -2.63 -11.53 8.68
CA VAL A 88 -3.64 -10.48 8.84
C VAL A 88 -5.03 -11.02 8.50
N LEU A 89 -5.18 -11.78 7.41
CA LEU A 89 -6.44 -12.39 7.01
C LEU A 89 -6.98 -13.32 8.11
N ALA A 90 -6.15 -14.24 8.59
CA ALA A 90 -6.52 -15.19 9.63
C ALA A 90 -6.85 -14.52 10.99
N ALA A 91 -6.17 -13.42 11.32
CA ALA A 91 -6.40 -12.70 12.57
C ALA A 91 -7.60 -11.73 12.50
N ALA A 92 -7.92 -11.22 11.32
CA ALA A 92 -8.86 -10.11 11.16
C ALA A 92 -10.19 -10.51 10.53
N PHE A 93 -10.31 -11.62 9.79
CA PHE A 93 -11.49 -11.96 8.98
C PHE A 93 -11.90 -13.43 9.08
N THR A 94 -13.19 -13.71 8.85
CA THR A 94 -13.69 -15.10 8.75
C THR A 94 -13.51 -15.66 7.35
N GLU A 95 -13.57 -16.99 7.19
CA GLU A 95 -13.52 -17.64 5.87
C GLU A 95 -14.64 -17.17 4.93
N ASP A 96 -15.82 -16.87 5.47
CA ASP A 96 -16.96 -16.35 4.71
C ASP A 96 -16.71 -14.95 4.14
N GLU A 97 -15.83 -14.16 4.76
CA GLU A 97 -15.43 -12.83 4.31
C GLU A 97 -14.27 -12.86 3.31
N ILE A 98 -13.60 -14.01 3.13
CA ILE A 98 -12.43 -14.18 2.27
C ILE A 98 -12.85 -14.88 0.97
N HIS A 99 -12.26 -14.51 -0.16
CA HIS A 99 -12.52 -15.18 -1.44
C HIS A 99 -12.28 -16.69 -1.31
N GLU A 100 -13.23 -17.50 -1.80
CA GLU A 100 -13.27 -18.98 -1.67
C GLU A 100 -11.99 -19.70 -2.15
N LYS A 101 -11.10 -19.02 -2.87
CA LYS A 101 -9.85 -19.55 -3.42
C LYS A 101 -8.59 -18.87 -2.91
N SER A 102 -8.68 -17.97 -1.92
CA SER A 102 -7.49 -17.39 -1.29
C SER A 102 -6.87 -18.34 -0.26
N MET A 103 -6.67 -19.60 -0.63
CA MET A 103 -5.68 -20.45 0.04
C MET A 103 -4.34 -20.18 -0.66
N LEU A 104 -3.55 -19.31 -0.03
CA LEU A 104 -2.11 -19.16 -0.32
C LEU A 104 -1.36 -20.47 -0.14
#